data_AF-A0A0Q8IYK8-F1
#
_entry.id   AF-A0A0Q8IYK8-F1
#
_cell.length_a   1.000
_cell.length_b   1.000
_cell.length_c   1.000
_cell.angle_alpha   90.00
_cell.angle_beta   90.00
_cell.angle_gamma   90.00
#
_symmetry.space_group_name_H-M   'P 1'
#
loop_
_entity.id
_entity.type
_entity.pdbx_description
1 polymer ?
#
loop_
_entity_poly.entity_id
_entity_poly.type
_entity_poly.pdbx_seq_one_letter_code
_entity_poly.pdbx_strand_id
1 'polypeptide(L)'
;MTPFSLIYSLHVLAALVWVGGMFFAWMVLRPAAVTALEGPARLKLWVEVFQGFFRWVWVAVVLLPVSGVGMLHMHFGGFETAPRYVQVMMGLYVVMTALFIRIQALMLPELRTAVAEQDWPVGAAVLGRIRKLVGINLLVGLALVAIAAARPMF
;
A
#
# COMPACT_ATOMS: atom_id res chain seq x y z
N MET A 1 -14.63 9.40 -23.71
CA MET A 1 -13.56 8.48 -23.25
C MET A 1 -14.06 7.06 -23.44
N THR A 2 -13.23 6.11 -23.89
CA THR A 2 -13.66 4.71 -23.97
C THR A 2 -13.82 4.13 -22.55
N PRO A 3 -14.68 3.11 -22.34
CA PRO A 3 -14.80 2.45 -21.04
C PRO A 3 -13.44 1.96 -20.52
N PHE A 4 -12.59 1.45 -21.41
CA PHE A 4 -11.24 1.02 -21.10
C PHE A 4 -10.36 2.16 -20.55
N SER A 5 -10.34 3.34 -21.19
CA SER A 5 -9.53 4.47 -20.73
C SER A 5 -9.93 4.96 -19.35
N LEU A 6 -11.23 4.92 -19.02
CA LEU A 6 -11.72 5.29 -17.70
C LEU A 6 -11.26 4.28 -16.63
N ILE A 7 -11.46 2.97 -16.89
CA ILE A 7 -11.07 1.90 -15.96
C ILE A 7 -9.55 1.91 -15.74
N TYR A 8 -8.76 2.06 -16.81
CA TYR A 8 -7.31 2.16 -16.73
C TYR A 8 -6.88 3.36 -15.88
N SER A 9 -7.51 4.52 -16.08
CA SER A 9 -7.21 5.73 -15.30
C SER A 9 -7.48 5.52 -13.81
N LEU A 10 -8.63 4.92 -13.47
CA LEU A 10 -8.97 4.58 -12.08
C LEU A 10 -8.01 3.56 -11.47
N HIS A 11 -7.58 2.56 -12.25
CA HIS A 11 -6.60 1.58 -11.83
C HIS A 11 -5.25 2.23 -11.46
N VAL A 12 -4.75 3.09 -12.35
CA VAL A 12 -3.48 3.81 -12.13
C VAL A 12 -3.58 4.77 -10.94
N LEU A 13 -4.70 5.47 -10.78
CA LEU A 13 -4.91 6.35 -9.62
C LEU A 13 -4.96 5.56 -8.31
N ALA A 14 -5.57 4.38 -8.29
CA ALA A 14 -5.58 3.50 -7.11
C ALA A 14 -4.15 3.07 -6.72
N ALA A 15 -3.35 2.67 -7.72
CA ALA A 15 -1.94 2.32 -7.52
C ALA A 15 -1.13 3.52 -7.02
N LEU A 16 -1.35 4.71 -7.58
CA LEU A 16 -0.70 5.96 -7.19
C LEU A 16 -1.01 6.32 -5.74
N VAL A 17 -2.27 6.27 -5.31
CA VAL A 17 -2.67 6.58 -3.94
C VAL A 17 -1.98 5.64 -2.95
N TRP A 18 -1.95 4.34 -3.25
CA TRP A 18 -1.35 3.36 -2.34
C TRP A 18 0.18 3.46 -2.33
N VAL A 19 0.84 3.30 -3.48
CA VAL A 19 2.32 3.30 -3.55
C VAL A 19 2.89 4.68 -3.24
N GLY A 20 2.30 5.73 -3.81
CA GLY A 20 2.69 7.12 -3.54
C GLY A 20 2.46 7.53 -2.09
N GLY A 21 1.37 7.10 -1.48
CA GLY A 21 1.12 7.33 -0.05
C GLY A 21 2.15 6.65 0.85
N MET A 22 2.55 5.41 0.54
CA MET A 22 3.64 4.73 1.25
C MET A 22 4.98 5.43 1.05
N PHE A 23 5.27 5.89 -0.17
CA PHE A 23 6.48 6.67 -0.47
C PHE A 23 6.54 7.95 0.35
N PHE A 24 5.46 8.73 0.35
CA PHE A 24 5.34 9.96 1.14
C PHE A 24 5.52 9.67 2.63
N ALA A 25 4.83 8.66 3.16
CA ALA A 25 4.91 8.29 4.57
C ALA A 25 6.36 7.94 4.97
N TRP A 26 7.08 7.22 4.11
CA TRP A 26 8.44 6.76 4.39
C TRP A 26 9.51 7.84 4.24
N MET A 27 9.48 8.55 3.10
CA MET A 27 10.56 9.44 2.67
C MET A 27 10.40 10.85 3.21
N VAL A 28 9.16 11.28 3.48
CA VAL A 28 8.86 12.68 3.81
C VAL A 28 8.31 12.79 5.22
N LEU A 29 7.17 12.16 5.48
CA LEU A 29 6.47 12.31 6.75
C LEU A 29 7.29 11.78 7.92
N ARG A 30 7.94 10.62 7.77
CA ARG A 30 8.75 10.04 8.85
C ARG A 30 9.91 10.95 9.27
N PRO A 31 10.82 11.38 8.39
CA PRO A 31 11.89 12.30 8.79
C PRO A 31 11.33 13.58 9.41
N ALA A 32 10.31 14.17 8.80
CA ALA A 32 9.68 15.38 9.32
C ALA A 32 9.12 15.18 10.74
N ALA A 33 8.44 14.07 11.01
CA ALA A 33 7.91 13.76 12.33
C ALA A 33 8.99 13.45 13.38
N VAL A 34 10.18 12.99 12.97
CA VAL A 34 11.31 12.82 13.89
C VAL A 34 11.92 14.17 14.27
N THR A 35 11.99 15.11 13.34
CA THR A 35 12.54 16.46 13.57
C THR A 35 11.56 17.35 14.33
N ALA A 36 10.27 17.30 13.99
CA ALA A 36 9.28 18.26 14.48
C ALA A 36 8.59 17.84 15.78
N LEU A 37 8.61 16.55 16.16
CA LEU A 37 7.83 16.03 17.28
C LEU A 37 8.66 15.18 18.24
N GLU A 38 8.34 15.31 19.52
CA GLU A 38 8.83 14.42 20.59
C GLU A 38 8.22 13.01 20.48
N GLY A 39 8.80 12.06 21.23
CA GLY A 39 8.46 10.63 21.15
C GLY A 39 6.94 10.32 21.24
N PRO A 40 6.25 10.73 22.32
CA PRO A 40 4.82 10.45 22.48
C PRO A 40 3.93 11.12 21.42
N ALA A 41 4.21 12.39 21.09
CA ALA A 41 3.46 13.14 20.08
C ALA A 41 3.59 12.49 18.69
N ARG A 42 4.79 11.98 18.36
CA ARG A 42 5.05 11.24 17.13
C ARG A 42 4.24 9.94 17.05
N LEU A 43 4.12 9.19 18.15
CA LEU A 43 3.32 7.95 18.17
C LEU A 43 1.84 8.24 17.95
N LYS A 44 1.30 9.28 18.60
CA LYS A 44 -0.10 9.73 18.41
C LYS A 44 -0.36 10.14 16.96
N LEU A 45 0.55 10.90 16.34
CA LEU A 45 0.44 11.25 14.92
C LEU A 45 0.35 10.01 14.03
N TRP A 46 1.22 9.02 14.24
CA TRP A 46 1.23 7.81 13.42
C TRP A 46 -0.06 6.99 13.54
N VAL A 47 -0.67 6.93 14.72
CA VAL A 47 -1.97 6.29 14.91
C VAL A 47 -3.03 6.93 14.01
N GLU A 48 -3.11 8.26 13.98
CA GLU A 48 -4.08 8.99 13.15
C GLU A 48 -3.78 8.87 11.65
N VAL A 49 -2.50 8.95 11.28
CA VAL A 49 -2.06 8.79 9.89
C VAL A 49 -2.41 7.40 9.36
N PHE A 50 -2.16 6.32 10.13
CA PHE A 50 -2.51 4.97 9.70
C PHE A 50 -4.02 4.78 9.58
N GLN A 51 -4.82 5.31 10.51
CA GLN A 51 -6.28 5.24 10.42
C GLN A 51 -6.82 5.97 9.17
N GLY A 52 -6.29 7.15 8.85
CA GLY A 52 -6.66 7.90 7.66
C GLY A 52 -6.23 7.17 6.37
N PHE A 53 -4.96 6.81 6.29
CA PHE A 53 -4.38 6.21 5.09
C PHE A 53 -4.95 4.82 4.79
N PHE A 54 -5.16 3.96 5.80
CA PHE A 54 -5.62 2.59 5.56
C PHE A 54 -7.05 2.52 5.02
N ARG A 55 -7.89 3.54 5.25
CA ARG A 55 -9.19 3.65 4.59
C ARG A 55 -9.03 3.78 3.07
N TRP A 56 -8.09 4.61 2.62
CA TRP A 56 -7.77 4.75 1.20
C TRP A 56 -7.08 3.50 0.62
N VAL A 57 -6.25 2.82 1.42
CA VAL A 57 -5.64 1.55 1.00
C VAL A 57 -6.71 0.49 0.79
N TRP A 58 -7.74 0.38 1.63
CA TRP A 58 -8.86 -0.53 1.40
C TRP A 58 -9.58 -0.25 0.08
N VAL A 59 -9.81 1.02 -0.24
CA VAL A 59 -10.38 1.40 -1.55
C VAL A 59 -9.48 0.91 -2.68
N ALA A 60 -8.16 1.08 -2.58
CA ALA A 60 -7.22 0.59 -3.57
C ALA A 60 -7.19 -0.95 -3.67
N VAL A 61 -7.26 -1.67 -2.54
CA VAL A 61 -7.33 -3.13 -2.46
C VAL A 61 -8.58 -3.69 -3.15
N VAL A 62 -9.69 -2.96 -3.18
CA VAL A 62 -10.88 -3.41 -3.93
C VAL A 62 -10.78 -2.95 -5.39
N LEU A 63 -10.39 -1.71 -5.62
CA LEU A 63 -10.43 -1.10 -6.94
C LEU A 63 -9.42 -1.73 -7.92
N LEU A 64 -8.21 -2.05 -7.46
CA LEU A 64 -7.14 -2.64 -8.28
C LEU A 64 -7.52 -4.00 -8.91
N PRO A 65 -8.00 -5.01 -8.16
CA PRO A 65 -8.38 -6.29 -8.76
C PRO A 65 -9.63 -6.16 -9.63
N VAL A 66 -10.65 -5.38 -9.22
CA VAL A 66 -11.86 -5.18 -10.01
C VAL A 66 -11.55 -4.55 -11.37
N SER A 67 -10.75 -3.47 -11.37
CA SER A 67 -10.34 -2.80 -12.61
C SER A 67 -9.34 -3.64 -13.41
N GLY A 68 -8.41 -4.35 -12.76
CA GLY A 68 -7.43 -5.21 -13.41
C GLY A 68 -8.07 -6.38 -14.16
N VAL A 69 -8.99 -7.10 -13.51
CA VAL A 69 -9.75 -8.20 -14.12
C VAL A 69 -10.66 -7.67 -15.23
N GLY A 70 -11.31 -6.52 -15.04
CA GLY A 70 -12.10 -5.86 -16.08
C GLY A 70 -11.28 -5.57 -17.34
N MET A 71 -10.09 -4.98 -17.19
CA MET A 71 -9.19 -4.71 -18.32
C MET A 71 -8.67 -5.99 -18.98
N LEU A 72 -8.42 -7.04 -18.20
CA LEU A 72 -7.94 -8.33 -18.71
C LEU A 72 -8.98 -9.00 -19.61
N HIS A 73 -10.26 -8.99 -19.22
CA HIS A 73 -11.34 -9.51 -20.08
C HIS A 73 -11.58 -8.64 -21.32
N MET A 74 -11.45 -7.31 -21.22
CA MET A 74 -11.67 -6.40 -22.35
C MET A 74 -10.54 -6.44 -23.39
N HIS A 75 -9.29 -6.63 -22.97
CA HIS A 75 -8.12 -6.46 -23.84
C HIS A 75 -7.44 -7.78 -24.23
N PHE A 76 -7.41 -8.75 -23.33
CA PHE A 76 -6.73 -10.03 -23.58
C PHE A 76 -7.71 -11.16 -23.86
N GLY A 77 -8.99 -11.03 -23.49
CA GLY A 77 -9.99 -12.10 -23.68
C GLY A 77 -9.93 -13.19 -22.62
N GLY A 78 -9.09 -13.06 -21.59
CA GLY A 78 -8.99 -14.02 -20.48
C GLY A 78 -7.61 -14.03 -19.82
N PHE A 79 -7.46 -14.85 -18.78
CA PHE A 79 -6.20 -14.99 -18.03
C PHE A 79 -5.15 -15.80 -18.80
N GLU A 80 -5.59 -16.70 -19.68
CA GLU A 80 -4.73 -17.60 -20.46
C GLU A 80 -3.95 -16.87 -21.56
N THR A 81 -4.53 -15.79 -22.09
CA THR A 81 -3.98 -14.96 -23.16
C THR A 81 -3.25 -13.72 -22.64
N ALA A 82 -3.32 -13.45 -21.33
CA ALA A 82 -2.66 -12.32 -20.72
C ALA A 82 -1.13 -12.50 -20.72
N PRO A 83 -0.35 -11.45 -21.04
CA PRO A 83 1.11 -11.50 -20.95
C PRO A 83 1.58 -11.89 -19.54
N ARG A 84 2.70 -12.61 -19.44
CA ARG A 84 3.25 -13.10 -18.16
C ARG A 84 3.51 -11.99 -17.14
N TYR A 85 3.90 -10.79 -17.57
CA TYR A 85 4.10 -9.67 -16.65
C TYR A 85 2.81 -9.28 -15.90
N VAL A 86 1.62 -9.53 -16.47
CA VAL A 86 0.33 -9.29 -15.80
C VAL A 86 0.15 -10.29 -14.66
N GLN A 87 0.54 -11.55 -14.86
CA GLN A 87 0.51 -12.57 -13.80
C GLN A 87 1.48 -12.21 -12.67
N VAL A 88 2.67 -11.67 -13.01
CA VAL A 88 3.62 -11.15 -12.02
C VAL A 88 3.01 -9.97 -11.24
N MET A 89 2.35 -9.02 -11.93
CA MET A 89 1.66 -7.90 -11.26
C MET A 89 0.60 -8.40 -10.27
N MET A 90 -0.19 -9.41 -10.63
CA MET A 90 -1.17 -10.04 -9.73
C MET A 90 -0.49 -10.69 -8.52
N GLY A 91 0.60 -11.43 -8.73
CA GLY A 91 1.36 -12.05 -7.64
C GLY A 91 1.93 -11.02 -6.67
N LEU A 92 2.54 -9.95 -7.18
CA LEU A 92 3.07 -8.86 -6.36
C LEU A 92 1.94 -8.15 -5.59
N TYR A 93 0.79 -7.91 -6.23
CA TYR A 93 -0.38 -7.33 -5.57
C TYR A 93 -0.88 -8.19 -4.38
N VAL A 94 -0.92 -9.52 -4.54
CA VAL A 94 -1.29 -10.43 -3.45
C VAL A 94 -0.31 -10.32 -2.28
N VAL A 95 1.00 -10.27 -2.57
CA VAL A 95 2.03 -10.05 -1.53
C VAL A 95 1.81 -8.73 -0.80
N MET A 96 1.59 -7.64 -1.53
CA MET A 96 1.36 -6.32 -0.94
C MET A 96 0.12 -6.30 -0.04
N THR A 97 -0.96 -6.95 -0.49
CA THR A 97 -2.23 -7.04 0.25
C THR A 97 -2.05 -7.88 1.52
N ALA A 98 -1.33 -9.00 1.45
CA ALA A 98 -1.04 -9.82 2.62
C ALA A 98 -0.22 -9.05 3.68
N LEU A 99 0.78 -8.28 3.25
CA LEU A 99 1.55 -7.40 4.14
C LEU A 99 0.66 -6.33 4.78
N PHE A 100 -0.22 -5.70 4.00
CA PHE A 100 -1.16 -4.70 4.49
C PHE A 100 -2.13 -5.30 5.53
N ILE A 101 -2.77 -6.42 5.23
CA ILE A 101 -3.70 -7.10 6.16
C ILE A 101 -2.97 -7.45 7.46
N ARG A 102 -1.73 -7.97 7.39
CA ARG A 102 -0.94 -8.28 8.58
C ARG A 102 -0.69 -7.05 9.45
N ILE A 103 -0.34 -5.91 8.83
CA ILE A 103 -0.12 -4.66 9.56
C ILE A 103 -1.43 -4.18 10.20
N GLN A 104 -2.51 -4.14 9.44
CA GLN A 104 -3.78 -3.58 9.89
C GLN A 104 -4.46 -4.45 10.95
N ALA A 105 -4.47 -5.78 10.78
CA ALA A 105 -5.20 -6.68 11.67
C ALA A 105 -4.44 -6.96 12.98
N LEU A 106 -3.11 -7.01 12.94
CA LEU A 106 -2.31 -7.42 14.10
C LEU A 106 -1.59 -6.26 14.77
N MET A 107 -0.93 -5.39 14.00
CA MET A 107 -0.01 -4.39 14.56
C MET A 107 -0.68 -3.05 14.86
N LEU A 108 -1.67 -2.63 14.06
CA LEU A 108 -2.37 -1.37 14.29
C LEU A 108 -3.19 -1.38 15.59
N PRO A 109 -3.94 -2.45 15.95
CA PRO A 109 -4.63 -2.51 17.23
C PRO A 109 -3.64 -2.49 18.40
N GLU A 110 -2.54 -3.24 18.30
CA GLU A 110 -1.47 -3.27 19.30
C GLU A 110 -0.86 -1.87 19.53
N LEU A 111 -0.56 -1.14 18.44
CA LEU A 111 -0.06 0.24 18.53
C LEU A 111 -1.09 1.17 19.19
N ARG A 112 -2.37 1.04 18.84
CA ARG A 112 -3.44 1.88 19.41
C ARG A 112 -3.60 1.63 20.91
N THR A 113 -3.58 0.38 21.33
CA THR A 113 -3.64 0.01 22.76
C THR A 113 -2.45 0.59 23.51
N ALA A 114 -1.23 0.38 23.03
CA ALA A 114 -0.02 0.91 23.67
C ALA A 114 -0.05 2.45 23.79
N VAL A 115 -0.53 3.17 22.76
CA VAL A 115 -0.67 4.64 22.80
C VAL A 115 -1.78 5.09 23.77
N ALA A 116 -2.88 4.35 23.85
CA ALA A 116 -3.98 4.64 24.77
C ALA A 116 -3.57 4.44 26.24
N GLU A 117 -2.80 3.39 26.51
CA GLU A 117 -2.24 3.07 27.83
C GLU A 117 -0.98 3.89 28.16
N GLN A 118 -0.50 4.70 27.23
CA GLN A 118 0.73 5.49 27.35
C GLN A 118 2.00 4.64 27.55
N ASP A 119 1.98 3.38 27.11
CA ASP A 119 3.16 2.52 27.03
C ASP A 119 4.01 2.89 25.81
N TRP A 120 4.81 3.94 25.97
CA TRP A 120 5.67 4.48 24.91
C TRP A 120 6.75 3.49 24.44
N PRO A 121 7.43 2.71 25.32
CA PRO A 121 8.38 1.68 24.90
C PRO A 121 7.74 0.64 23.97
N VAL A 122 6.58 0.10 24.34
CA VAL A 122 5.86 -0.87 23.49
C VAL A 122 5.42 -0.20 22.19
N GLY A 123 4.79 0.97 22.26
CA GLY A 123 4.32 1.69 21.07
C GLY A 123 5.45 1.98 20.07
N ALA A 124 6.64 2.35 20.54
CA ALA A 124 7.81 2.54 19.70
C ALA A 124 8.30 1.24 19.04
N ALA A 125 8.28 0.13 19.78
CA ALA A 125 8.64 -1.18 19.25
C ALA A 125 7.65 -1.65 18.15
N VAL A 126 6.34 -1.51 18.39
CA VAL A 126 5.30 -1.85 17.38
C VAL A 126 5.46 -0.98 16.14
N LEU A 127 5.61 0.34 16.29
CA LEU A 127 5.82 1.25 15.17
C LEU A 127 7.07 0.87 14.36
N GLY A 128 8.14 0.42 15.03
CA GLY A 128 9.33 -0.12 14.38
C GLY A 128 9.04 -1.33 13.48
N ARG A 129 8.19 -2.26 13.93
CA ARG A 129 7.77 -3.43 13.14
C ARG A 129 6.87 -3.05 11.97
N ILE A 130 5.88 -2.18 12.20
CA ILE A 130 4.99 -1.64 11.15
C ILE A 130 5.85 -1.02 10.06
N ARG A 131 6.79 -0.16 10.46
CA ARG A 131 7.73 0.49 9.56
C ARG A 131 8.48 -0.55 8.71
N LYS A 132 9.10 -1.57 9.30
CA LYS A 132 9.81 -2.59 8.51
C LYS A 132 8.92 -3.22 7.42
N LEU A 133 7.66 -3.56 7.76
CA LEU A 133 6.73 -4.13 6.78
C LEU A 133 6.26 -3.12 5.73
N VAL A 134 5.98 -1.87 6.10
CA VAL A 134 5.64 -0.81 5.15
C VAL A 134 6.79 -0.55 4.16
N GLY A 135 8.04 -0.56 4.63
CA GLY A 135 9.21 -0.40 3.77
C GLY A 135 9.36 -1.55 2.75
N ILE A 136 9.15 -2.80 3.19
CA ILE A 136 9.12 -3.95 2.29
C ILE A 136 7.96 -3.81 1.28
N ASN A 137 6.78 -3.44 1.74
CA ASN A 137 5.60 -3.26 0.89
C ASN A 137 5.81 -2.15 -0.16
N LEU A 138 6.47 -1.05 0.23
CA LEU A 138 6.85 0.01 -0.69
C LEU A 138 7.81 -0.48 -1.78
N LEU A 139 8.83 -1.26 -1.43
CA LEU A 139 9.76 -1.82 -2.42
C LEU A 139 9.05 -2.73 -3.42
N VAL A 140 8.15 -3.60 -2.94
CA VAL A 140 7.31 -4.45 -3.79
C VAL A 140 6.42 -3.60 -4.69
N GLY A 141 5.80 -2.54 -4.16
CA GLY A 141 4.96 -1.62 -4.93
C GLY A 141 5.72 -0.85 -6.01
N LEU A 142 6.92 -0.38 -5.71
CA LEU A 142 7.79 0.28 -6.70
C LEU A 142 8.22 -0.69 -7.81
N ALA A 143 8.57 -1.93 -7.46
CA ALA A 143 8.87 -2.97 -8.44
C ALA A 143 7.66 -3.29 -9.33
N LEU A 144 6.46 -3.38 -8.74
CA LEU A 144 5.21 -3.60 -9.48
C LEU A 144 4.96 -2.47 -10.49
N VAL A 145 5.07 -1.21 -10.06
CA VAL A 145 4.90 -0.04 -10.93
C VAL A 145 5.95 -0.04 -12.06
N ALA A 146 7.21 -0.39 -11.76
CA ALA A 146 8.26 -0.49 -12.76
C ALA A 146 7.98 -1.58 -13.81
N ILE A 147 7.51 -2.76 -13.39
CA ILE A 147 7.10 -3.84 -14.30
C ILE A 147 5.94 -3.41 -15.19
N ALA A 148 4.93 -2.76 -14.60
CA ALA A 148 3.77 -2.27 -15.35
C ALA A 148 4.15 -1.21 -16.39
N ALA A 149 5.13 -0.36 -16.08
CA ALA A 149 5.65 0.66 -16.99
C ALA A 149 6.54 0.05 -18.10
N ALA A 150 7.42 -0.87 -17.73
CA ALA A 150 8.38 -1.48 -18.66
C ALA A 150 7.75 -2.48 -19.64
N ARG A 151 6.62 -3.11 -19.25
CA ARG A 151 5.89 -4.13 -20.04
C ARG A 151 6.83 -5.16 -20.68
N PRO A 152 7.61 -5.88 -19.86
CA PRO A 152 8.60 -6.80 -20.39
C PRO A 152 7.96 -7.94 -21.19
N MET A 153 8.68 -8.41 -22.20
CA MET A 153 8.19 -9.36 -23.21
C MET A 153 8.46 -10.85 -22.87
N PHE A 154 8.94 -11.16 -21.66
CA PHE A 154 9.34 -12.51 -21.24
C PHE A 154 8.20 -13.37 -20.70
#